data_AF-A0A956U0Q3-F1
#
_entry.id   AF-A0A956U0Q3-F1
#
_cell.length_a   1.000
_cell.length_b   1.000
_cell.length_c   1.000
_cell.angle_alpha   90.00
_cell.angle_beta   90.00
_cell.angle_gamma   90.00
#
_symmetry.space_group_name_H-M   'P 1'
#
loop_
_entity.id
_entity.type
_entity.pdbx_description
1 polymer ?
#
loop_
_entity_poly.entity_id
_entity_poly.type
_entity_poly.pdbx_seq_one_letter_code
_entity_poly.pdbx_strand_id
1 'polypeptide(L)'
;MALYFPVRNEVDTSAIFSDITASGKEAYFPVAREGNLVFRRVSDLAQLSPGAYGIPEPPVSAPAADVRELDLILVPGVAFDISGNRIGYGKGYYDRALSAVPRGKRIALAYGFQVLKSVPRGEHDLDCGMVITESGVFIARE
;
A
#
# COMPACT_ATOMS: atom_id res chain seq x y z
N MET A 1 0.75 -10.11 4.48
CA MET A 1 0.85 -8.63 4.54
C MET A 1 1.14 -8.09 3.14
N ALA A 2 0.47 -7.03 2.71
CA ALA A 2 0.73 -6.38 1.42
C ALA A 2 1.55 -5.10 1.59
N LEU A 3 2.58 -4.97 0.76
CA LEU A 3 3.46 -3.82 0.65
C LEU A 3 3.28 -3.16 -0.73
N TYR A 4 3.83 -1.97 -0.91
CA TYR A 4 3.98 -1.34 -2.23
C TYR A 4 5.46 -1.25 -2.60
N PHE A 5 5.78 -1.11 -3.87
CA PHE A 5 7.13 -0.72 -4.28
C PHE A 5 7.22 0.81 -4.27
N PRO A 6 8.16 1.40 -3.50
CA PRO A 6 8.25 2.84 -3.40
C PRO A 6 8.56 3.46 -4.75
N VAL A 7 7.74 4.42 -5.16
CA VAL A 7 7.97 5.24 -6.35
C VAL A 7 8.10 6.71 -5.98
N ARG A 8 8.87 7.47 -6.76
CA ARG A 8 8.97 8.94 -6.64
C ARG A 8 9.27 9.43 -5.20
N ASN A 9 10.20 8.75 -4.52
CA ASN A 9 10.60 9.02 -3.13
C ASN A 9 9.49 8.77 -2.10
N GLU A 10 8.64 7.78 -2.31
CA GLU A 10 7.85 7.20 -1.23
C GLU A 10 8.74 6.54 -0.17
N VAL A 11 8.18 6.35 1.03
CA VAL A 11 8.87 5.64 2.11
C VAL A 11 9.28 4.25 1.65
N ASP A 12 10.56 3.93 1.79
CA ASP A 12 11.11 2.63 1.44
C ASP A 12 10.59 1.53 2.37
N THR A 13 10.05 0.47 1.78
CA THR A 13 9.50 -0.69 2.50
C THR A 13 10.43 -1.91 2.43
N SER A 14 11.65 -1.79 1.90
CA SER A 14 12.61 -2.89 1.74
C SER A 14 12.96 -3.57 3.07
N ALA A 15 13.20 -2.79 4.13
CA ALA A 15 13.46 -3.32 5.47
C ALA A 15 12.26 -4.09 6.03
N ILE A 16 11.04 -3.58 5.83
CA ILE A 16 9.79 -4.24 6.25
C ILE A 16 9.62 -5.57 5.51
N PHE A 17 9.96 -5.62 4.21
CA PHE A 17 9.95 -6.87 3.45
C PHE A 17 10.92 -7.91 4.04
N SER A 18 12.15 -7.50 4.36
CA SER A 18 13.15 -8.37 4.99
C SER A 18 12.65 -8.92 6.34
N ASP A 19 12.02 -8.10 7.18
CA ASP A 19 11.49 -8.55 8.47
C ASP A 19 10.30 -9.51 8.31
N ILE A 20 9.40 -9.26 7.35
CA ILE A 20 8.26 -10.14 7.05
C ILE A 20 8.78 -11.52 6.62
N THR A 21 9.72 -11.56 5.69
CA THR A 21 10.27 -12.81 5.16
C THR A 21 11.10 -13.56 6.21
N ALA A 22 11.94 -12.86 6.98
CA ALA A 22 12.72 -13.44 8.08
C ALA A 22 11.84 -14.03 9.20
N SER A 23 10.65 -13.46 9.42
CA SER A 23 9.68 -13.98 10.40
C SER A 23 8.79 -15.11 9.87
N GLY A 24 9.04 -15.61 8.65
CA GLY A 24 8.26 -16.69 8.03
C GLY A 24 6.86 -16.27 7.58
N LYS A 25 6.57 -14.97 7.59
CA LYS A 25 5.29 -14.41 7.12
C LYS A 25 5.34 -14.18 5.62
N GLU A 26 4.16 -14.02 5.03
CA GLU A 26 4.02 -13.81 3.59
C GLU A 26 3.92 -12.32 3.24
N ALA A 27 4.79 -11.88 2.33
CA ALA A 27 4.75 -10.56 1.71
C ALA A 27 4.08 -10.62 0.34
N TYR A 28 3.22 -9.65 0.06
CA TYR A 28 2.51 -9.51 -1.20
C TYR A 28 2.75 -8.13 -1.78
N PHE A 29 2.88 -8.02 -3.10
CA PHE A 29 3.03 -6.75 -3.81
C PHE A 29 1.96 -6.60 -4.90
N PRO A 30 1.52 -5.37 -5.17
CA PRO A 30 0.50 -5.08 -6.16
C PRO A 30 1.03 -5.27 -7.59
N VAL A 31 0.18 -5.78 -8.45
CA VAL A 31 0.36 -5.84 -9.91
C VAL A 31 -0.83 -5.12 -10.54
N ALA A 32 -0.58 -4.11 -11.37
CA ALA A 32 -1.65 -3.38 -12.03
C ALA A 32 -2.14 -4.17 -13.26
N ARG A 33 -3.42 -4.59 -13.26
CA ARG A 33 -4.04 -5.31 -14.39
C ARG A 33 -5.45 -4.80 -14.63
N GLU A 34 -5.74 -4.39 -15.86
CA GLU A 34 -7.10 -3.97 -16.29
C GLU A 34 -7.76 -2.92 -15.38
N GLY A 35 -6.97 -1.98 -14.86
CA GLY A 35 -7.47 -0.94 -13.95
C GLY A 35 -7.65 -1.39 -12.49
N ASN A 36 -7.30 -2.63 -12.14
CA ASN A 36 -7.34 -3.18 -10.78
C ASN A 36 -5.94 -3.54 -10.25
N LEU A 37 -5.84 -3.78 -8.95
CA LEU A 37 -4.65 -4.34 -8.31
C LEU A 37 -4.87 -5.80 -7.96
N VAL A 38 -3.93 -6.65 -8.37
CA VAL A 38 -3.83 -8.03 -7.90
C VAL A 38 -2.59 -8.13 -7.03
N PHE A 39 -2.74 -8.53 -5.78
CA PHE A 39 -1.61 -8.72 -4.88
C PHE A 39 -1.02 -10.10 -5.06
N ARG A 40 0.28 -10.20 -5.33
CA ARG A 40 0.98 -11.47 -5.54
C ARG A 40 2.11 -11.67 -4.56
N ARG A 41 2.29 -12.90 -4.13
CA ARG A 41 3.30 -13.29 -3.14
C ARG A 41 4.70 -13.05 -3.71
N VAL A 42 5.56 -12.49 -2.87
CA VAL A 42 6.99 -12.30 -3.17
C VAL A 42 7.80 -12.88 -2.03
N SER A 43 8.69 -13.81 -2.35
CA SER A 43 9.67 -14.36 -1.40
C SER A 43 11.07 -13.79 -1.61
N ASP A 44 11.34 -13.25 -2.80
CA ASP A 44 12.63 -12.69 -3.18
C ASP A 44 12.43 -11.52 -4.15
N LEU A 45 13.00 -10.36 -3.83
CA LEU A 45 12.91 -9.16 -4.67
C LEU A 45 13.66 -9.32 -6.00
N ALA A 46 14.59 -10.28 -6.11
CA ALA A 46 15.27 -10.59 -7.37
C ALA A 46 14.33 -11.20 -8.43
N GLN A 47 13.15 -11.68 -8.04
CA GLN A 47 12.15 -12.24 -8.95
C GLN A 47 11.34 -11.16 -9.70
N LEU A 48 11.51 -9.88 -9.32
CA LEU A 48 10.75 -8.78 -9.86
C LEU A 48 11.25 -8.39 -11.25
N SER A 49 10.32 -7.96 -12.08
CA SER A 49 10.60 -7.45 -13.42
C SER A 49 9.93 -6.10 -13.62
N PRO A 50 10.44 -5.22 -14.50
CA PRO A 50 9.77 -3.96 -14.80
C PRO A 50 8.32 -4.18 -15.25
N GLY A 51 7.37 -3.57 -14.55
CA GLY A 51 5.93 -3.69 -14.80
C GLY A 51 5.31 -2.37 -15.26
N ALA A 52 4.03 -2.18 -14.92
CA ALA A 52 3.29 -0.99 -15.30
C ALA A 52 3.96 0.29 -14.76
N TYR A 53 4.03 1.35 -15.58
CA TYR A 53 4.63 2.65 -15.22
C TYR A 53 6.11 2.58 -14.77
N GLY A 54 6.83 1.51 -15.11
CA GLY A 54 8.22 1.30 -14.71
C GLY A 54 8.38 0.81 -13.27
N ILE A 55 7.28 0.45 -12.60
CA ILE A 55 7.28 -0.08 -11.24
C ILE A 55 7.60 -1.58 -11.29
N PRO A 56 8.54 -2.11 -10.48
CA PRO A 56 8.78 -3.54 -10.40
C PRO A 56 7.50 -4.30 -10.04
N GLU A 57 7.17 -5.35 -10.78
CA GLU A 57 6.04 -6.24 -10.53
C GLU A 57 6.54 -7.69 -10.35
N PRO A 58 5.94 -8.45 -9.42
CA PRO A 58 6.14 -9.90 -9.39
C PRO A 58 5.61 -10.58 -10.65
N PRO A 59 6.15 -11.76 -11.00
CA PRO A 59 5.74 -12.47 -12.18
C PRO A 59 4.28 -12.91 -12.06
N VAL A 60 3.58 -13.00 -13.21
CA VAL A 60 2.17 -13.42 -13.26
C VAL A 60 1.97 -14.86 -12.75
N SER A 61 3.02 -15.67 -12.75
CA SER A 61 3.03 -17.02 -12.17
C SER A 61 3.08 -17.03 -10.63
N ALA A 62 3.46 -15.92 -9.99
CA ALA A 62 3.49 -15.85 -8.53
C ALA A 62 2.07 -15.99 -7.94
N PRO A 63 1.86 -16.73 -6.84
CA PRO A 63 0.54 -16.93 -6.25
C PRO A 63 -0.15 -15.60 -5.95
N ALA A 64 -1.41 -15.45 -6.39
CA ALA A 64 -2.23 -14.30 -6.06
C ALA A 64 -2.91 -14.49 -4.70
N ALA A 65 -2.93 -13.44 -3.88
CA ALA A 65 -3.76 -13.40 -2.69
C ALA A 65 -5.22 -13.14 -3.06
N ASP A 66 -6.13 -13.71 -2.28
CA ASP A 66 -7.43 -13.10 -2.08
C ASP A 66 -7.24 -11.83 -1.23
N VAL A 67 -7.60 -10.67 -1.78
CA VAL A 67 -7.41 -9.38 -1.11
C VAL A 67 -8.15 -9.30 0.23
N ARG A 68 -9.22 -10.09 0.40
CA ARG A 68 -10.03 -10.18 1.63
C ARG A 68 -9.29 -10.85 2.78
N GLU A 69 -8.30 -11.69 2.47
CA GLU A 69 -7.51 -12.46 3.42
C GLU A 69 -6.21 -11.73 3.82
N LEU A 70 -5.97 -10.52 3.30
CA LEU A 70 -4.81 -9.71 3.69
C LEU A 70 -5.03 -9.08 5.06
N ASP A 71 -4.23 -9.48 6.05
CA ASP A 71 -4.31 -8.93 7.43
C ASP A 71 -3.97 -7.44 7.51
N LEU A 72 -3.06 -6.98 6.65
CA LEU A 72 -2.54 -5.63 6.63
C LEU A 72 -2.09 -5.25 5.22
N ILE A 73 -2.40 -4.02 4.82
CA ILE A 73 -2.04 -3.42 3.54
C ILE A 73 -1.38 -2.08 3.81
N LEU A 74 -0.12 -1.93 3.38
CA LEU A 74 0.52 -0.63 3.28
C LEU A 74 -0.01 0.10 2.05
N VAL A 75 -0.52 1.31 2.27
CA VAL A 75 -1.17 2.13 1.25
C VAL A 75 -0.25 3.31 0.93
N PRO A 76 0.28 3.42 -0.31
CA PRO A 76 1.09 4.55 -0.72
C PRO A 76 0.25 5.80 -0.96
N GLY A 77 0.89 6.96 -0.97
CA GLY A 77 0.24 8.24 -1.20
C GLY A 77 1.22 9.40 -1.23
N VAL A 78 0.77 10.51 -1.83
CA VAL A 78 1.51 11.76 -2.01
C VAL A 78 1.33 12.67 -0.82
N ALA A 79 0.11 12.75 -0.29
CA ALA A 79 -0.24 13.55 0.87
C ALA A 79 -1.30 12.83 1.70
N PHE A 80 -1.30 13.10 3.00
CA PHE A 80 -2.20 12.50 3.98
C PHE A 80 -2.73 13.58 4.93
N ASP A 81 -3.78 13.28 5.67
CA ASP A 81 -4.16 14.06 6.85
C ASP A 81 -4.29 13.19 8.11
N ILE A 82 -4.49 13.85 9.25
CA ILE A 82 -4.59 13.18 10.56
C ILE A 82 -5.84 12.30 10.71
N SER A 83 -6.83 12.46 9.81
CA SER A 83 -8.02 11.63 9.73
C SER A 83 -7.80 10.40 8.83
N GLY A 84 -6.59 10.21 8.31
CA GLY A 84 -6.22 9.09 7.46
C GLY A 84 -6.67 9.23 6.01
N ASN A 85 -7.22 10.37 5.60
CA ASN A 85 -7.47 10.61 4.18
C ASN A 85 -6.14 10.75 3.44
N ARG A 86 -6.15 10.46 2.14
CA ARG A 86 -4.94 10.48 1.31
C ARG A 86 -5.20 11.01 -0.08
N ILE A 87 -4.15 11.52 -0.71
CA ILE A 87 -4.07 11.79 -2.15
C ILE A 87 -3.10 10.79 -2.76
N GLY A 88 -3.58 9.95 -3.67
CA GLY A 88 -2.72 9.08 -4.51
C GLY A 88 -2.35 9.72 -5.84
N TYR A 89 -1.76 8.95 -6.75
CA TYR A 89 -1.42 9.43 -8.11
C TYR A 89 -2.61 9.51 -9.10
N GLY A 90 -3.85 9.50 -8.60
CA GLY A 90 -5.04 9.84 -9.40
C GLY A 90 -5.64 8.73 -10.28
N LYS A 91 -5.21 7.47 -10.15
CA LYS A 91 -5.79 6.33 -10.91
C LYS A 91 -6.84 5.51 -10.14
N GLY A 92 -6.99 5.73 -8.84
CA GLY A 92 -7.97 5.03 -7.98
C GLY A 92 -7.73 3.53 -7.83
N TYR A 93 -6.53 3.04 -8.14
CA TYR A 93 -6.18 1.61 -8.04
C TYR A 93 -6.34 1.09 -6.60
N TYR A 94 -5.83 1.84 -5.62
CA TYR A 94 -5.93 1.47 -4.22
C TYR A 94 -7.35 1.61 -3.70
N ASP A 95 -8.12 2.65 -4.07
CA ASP A 95 -9.52 2.79 -3.63
C ASP A 95 -10.36 1.56 -4.05
N ARG A 96 -10.22 1.12 -5.30
CA ARG A 96 -10.89 -0.10 -5.80
C ARG A 96 -10.41 -1.38 -5.10
N ALA A 97 -9.11 -1.49 -4.81
CA ALA A 97 -8.59 -2.66 -4.11
C ALA A 97 -9.07 -2.71 -2.65
N LEU A 98 -9.05 -1.57 -1.96
CA LEU A 98 -9.41 -1.43 -0.56
C LEU A 98 -10.92 -1.60 -0.31
N SER A 99 -11.78 -1.29 -1.29
CA SER A 99 -13.23 -1.53 -1.15
C SER A 99 -13.58 -3.01 -1.00
N ALA A 100 -12.67 -3.90 -1.42
CA ALA A 100 -12.82 -5.34 -1.28
C ALA A 100 -12.15 -5.91 -0.01
N VAL A 101 -11.64 -5.05 0.90
CA VAL A 101 -10.89 -5.47 2.10
C VAL A 101 -11.71 -5.21 3.36
N PRO A 102 -12.55 -6.17 3.81
CA PRO A 102 -13.45 -5.95 4.93
C PRO A 102 -12.75 -5.95 6.30
N ARG A 103 -11.58 -6.59 6.42
CA ARG A 103 -10.93 -6.88 7.71
C ARG A 103 -9.49 -6.39 7.82
N GLY A 104 -8.79 -6.25 6.71
CA GLY A 104 -7.37 -5.89 6.70
C GLY A 104 -7.13 -4.49 7.24
N LYS A 105 -6.10 -4.34 8.09
CA LYS A 105 -5.63 -3.04 8.53
C LYS A 105 -5.03 -2.29 7.35
N ARG A 106 -5.54 -1.11 7.08
CA ARG A 106 -4.93 -0.15 6.16
C ARG A 106 -3.94 0.67 6.97
N ILE A 107 -2.75 0.92 6.44
CA ILE A 107 -1.75 1.79 7.08
C ILE A 107 -1.01 2.56 5.99
N ALA A 108 -0.90 3.87 6.13
CA ALA A 108 0.01 4.69 5.33
C ALA A 108 1.34 4.88 6.07
N LEU A 109 2.43 4.75 5.32
CA LEU A 109 3.73 5.28 5.74
C LEU A 109 3.93 6.62 5.03
N ALA A 110 4.27 7.65 5.79
CA ALA A 110 4.40 9.00 5.29
C ALA A 110 5.57 9.73 5.97
N TYR A 111 6.20 10.64 5.26
CA TYR A 111 7.06 11.64 5.91
C TYR A 111 6.21 12.69 6.60
N GLY A 112 6.73 13.33 7.66
CA GLY A 112 6.02 14.38 8.38
C GLY A 112 5.52 15.51 7.48
N PHE A 113 6.29 15.91 6.45
CA PHE A 113 5.88 16.95 5.51
C PHE A 113 4.71 16.57 4.60
N GLN A 114 4.40 15.28 4.46
CA GLN A 114 3.26 14.79 3.67
C GLN A 114 1.96 14.83 4.46
N VAL A 115 2.01 15.04 5.79
CA VAL A 115 0.84 15.12 6.66
C VAL A 115 0.37 16.58 6.74
N LEU A 116 -0.75 16.85 6.09
CA LEU A 116 -1.38 18.16 6.03
C LEU A 116 -2.53 18.26 7.04
N LYS A 117 -3.03 19.48 7.25
CA LYS A 117 -4.21 19.73 8.08
C LYS A 117 -5.45 18.98 7.57
N SER A 118 -5.61 18.94 6.26
CA SER A 118 -6.69 18.25 5.56
C SER A 118 -6.30 18.06 4.11
N VAL A 119 -6.72 16.94 3.50
CA VAL A 119 -6.62 16.73 2.06
C VAL A 119 -8.01 16.65 1.42
N PRO A 120 -8.18 17.02 0.13
CA PRO A 120 -9.43 16.76 -0.57
C PRO A 120 -9.75 15.27 -0.58
N ARG A 121 -11.02 14.93 -0.35
CA ARG A 121 -11.53 13.55 -0.38
C ARG A 121 -12.71 13.48 -1.33
N GLY A 122 -12.63 12.57 -2.31
CA GLY A 122 -13.74 12.20 -3.17
C GLY A 122 -14.70 11.21 -2.50
N GLU A 123 -15.90 11.07 -3.05
CA GLU A 123 -16.96 10.19 -2.52
C GLU A 123 -16.52 8.72 -2.45
N HIS A 124 -15.64 8.29 -3.34
CA HIS A 124 -15.14 6.92 -3.41
C HIS A 124 -13.76 6.73 -2.77
N ASP A 125 -13.18 7.79 -2.20
CA ASP A 125 -11.86 7.71 -1.59
C ASP A 125 -11.96 7.03 -0.21
N LEU A 126 -11.17 5.97 -0.06
CA LEU A 126 -11.06 5.24 1.18
C LEU A 126 -9.85 5.72 1.97
N ASP A 127 -10.07 6.01 3.25
CA ASP A 127 -9.00 6.37 4.18
C ASP A 127 -8.06 5.18 4.45
N CYS A 128 -6.91 5.51 5.03
CA CYS A 128 -5.93 4.54 5.44
C CYS A 128 -6.18 4.00 6.84
N GLY A 129 -7.13 4.49 7.63
CA GLY A 129 -7.29 4.11 9.05
C GLY A 129 -6.15 4.52 10.00
N MET A 130 -4.90 4.46 9.55
CA MET A 130 -3.70 4.84 10.30
C MET A 130 -2.65 5.46 9.38
N VAL A 131 -1.97 6.49 9.85
CA VAL A 131 -0.81 7.12 9.18
C VAL A 131 0.37 7.11 10.16
N ILE A 132 1.48 6.54 9.74
CA ILE A 132 2.72 6.46 10.53
C ILE A 132 3.77 7.36 9.88
N THR A 133 4.39 8.20 10.70
CA THR A 133 5.51 9.08 10.32
C THR A 133 6.70 8.88 11.23
N GLU A 134 7.84 9.49 10.89
CA GLU A 134 9.02 9.56 11.76
C GLU A 134 8.74 10.27 13.10
N SER A 135 7.68 11.07 13.16
CA SER A 135 7.33 11.91 14.32
C SER A 135 6.19 11.34 15.19
N GLY A 136 5.50 10.31 14.73
CA GLY A 136 4.37 9.73 15.47
C GLY A 136 3.35 8.99 14.60
N VAL A 137 2.28 8.54 15.28
CA VAL A 137 1.20 7.72 14.70
C VAL A 137 -0.12 8.47 14.83
N PHE A 138 -0.84 8.60 13.71
CA PHE A 138 -2.19 9.15 13.64
C PHE A 138 -3.17 8.01 13.36
N ILE A 139 -4.22 7.90 14.17
CA ILE A 139 -5.25 6.87 14.03
C ILE A 139 -6.55 7.59 13.67
N ALA A 140 -7.11 7.27 12.51
CA ALA A 140 -8.43 7.75 12.11
C ALA A 140 -9.44 7.23 13.13
N ARG A 141 -10.23 8.13 13.70
CA ARG A 141 -11.32 7.76 14.60
C ARG A 141 -12.57 7.49 13.75
N GLU A 142 -13.25 6.39 14.03
CA GLU A 142 -14.57 6.05 13.46
C GLU A 142 -15.63 7.10 13.81
#